data_AF-A0A497MSA3-F1
#
_entry.id   AF-A0A497MSA3-F1
#
_cell.length_a   1.000
_cell.length_b   1.000
_cell.length_c   1.000
_cell.angle_alpha   90.00
_cell.angle_beta   90.00
_cell.angle_gamma   90.00
#
_symmetry.space_group_name_H-M   'P 1'
#
loop_
_entity.id
_entity.type
_entity.pdbx_description
1 polymer ?
#
loop_
_entity_poly.entity_id
_entity_poly.type
_entity_poly.pdbx_seq_one_letter_code
_entity_poly.pdbx_strand_id
1 'polypeptide(L)'
;MLDVIKTALLSTIALTMLVYVLYKFVLRPSKMFKELGVLLSMSDIKAENEKALKILRSRIPDYSSPYIRRRDDNEILDAIRSKGCVLVVGREGSGKTRSVFEALKHMARSGEIKGRLLLLKCDRSVNRVPIFRWIGTLVLFLDDVDKYLKSLVNVENIISKLRRAGGKLLVVATCDESELQHLKRTGVYQALFRDSVVRLGDLSERDGKRLAETLQVYFDPEVFDGTPASIALNLRDKRAVYEGLDEQQKANSGA
;
A
#
# COMPACT_ATOMS: atom_id res chain seq x y z
N MET A 1 -45.07 18.77 -33.81
CA MET A 1 -44.81 19.55 -32.58
C MET A 1 -44.79 18.65 -31.33
N LEU A 2 -45.79 17.80 -31.13
CA LEU A 2 -45.87 16.88 -29.97
C LEU A 2 -44.67 15.90 -29.88
N ASP A 3 -44.20 15.38 -31.00
CA ASP A 3 -43.08 14.42 -31.02
C ASP A 3 -41.73 15.05 -30.70
N VAL A 4 -41.54 16.33 -31.05
CA VAL A 4 -40.34 17.11 -30.72
C VAL A 4 -40.28 17.37 -29.21
N ILE A 5 -41.42 17.66 -28.59
CA ILE A 5 -41.52 17.85 -27.13
C ILE A 5 -41.24 16.54 -26.39
N LYS A 6 -41.78 15.41 -26.86
CA LYS A 6 -41.54 14.07 -26.27
C LYS A 6 -40.07 13.66 -26.36
N THR A 7 -39.43 13.87 -27.52
CA THR A 7 -38.00 13.56 -27.70
C THR A 7 -37.09 14.44 -26.85
N ALA A 8 -37.40 15.74 -26.73
CA ALA A 8 -36.68 16.65 -25.84
C ALA A 8 -36.83 16.26 -24.36
N LEU A 9 -38.04 15.87 -23.94
CA LEU A 9 -38.30 15.41 -22.57
C LEU A 9 -37.55 14.11 -22.24
N LEU A 10 -37.62 13.11 -23.13
CA LEU A 10 -36.89 11.84 -22.98
C LEU A 10 -35.38 12.05 -22.92
N SER A 11 -34.85 12.93 -23.77
CA SER A 11 -33.42 13.28 -23.77
C SER A 11 -32.99 13.95 -22.46
N THR A 12 -33.84 14.83 -21.93
CA THR A 12 -33.58 15.51 -20.65
C THR A 12 -33.60 14.53 -19.48
N ILE A 13 -34.55 13.60 -19.44
CA ILE A 13 -34.63 12.53 -18.42
C ILE A 13 -33.40 11.63 -18.51
N ALA A 14 -33.01 11.20 -19.72
CA ALA A 14 -31.85 10.36 -19.94
C ALA A 14 -30.55 11.06 -19.49
N LEU A 15 -30.38 12.34 -19.83
CA LEU A 15 -29.23 13.13 -19.39
C LEU A 15 -29.19 13.27 -17.86
N THR A 16 -30.34 13.55 -17.23
CA THR A 16 -30.43 13.69 -15.77
C THR A 16 -30.12 12.37 -15.06
N MET A 17 -30.62 11.24 -15.59
CA MET A 17 -30.27 9.89 -15.15
C MET A 17 -28.78 9.62 -15.28
N LEU A 18 -28.18 9.95 -16.42
CA LEU A 18 -26.74 9.76 -16.66
C LEU A 18 -25.90 10.56 -15.68
N VAL A 19 -26.23 11.84 -15.48
CA VAL A 19 -25.57 12.72 -14.49
C VAL A 19 -25.70 12.15 -13.08
N TYR A 20 -26.90 11.68 -12.71
CA TYR A 20 -27.14 11.06 -11.41
C TYR A 20 -26.31 9.77 -11.22
N VAL A 21 -26.25 8.91 -12.23
CA VAL A 21 -25.45 7.68 -12.23
C VAL A 21 -23.97 8.01 -12.12
N LEU A 22 -23.45 8.94 -12.92
CA LEU A 22 -22.06 9.40 -12.84
C LEU A 22 -21.74 9.97 -11.46
N TYR A 23 -22.62 10.80 -10.92
CA TYR A 23 -22.43 11.37 -9.59
C TYR A 23 -22.41 10.30 -8.50
N LYS A 24 -23.38 9.36 -8.53
CA LYS A 24 -23.55 8.31 -7.52
C LYS A 24 -22.45 7.26 -7.55
N PHE A 25 -21.99 6.86 -8.74
CA PHE A 25 -21.07 5.73 -8.91
C PHE A 25 -19.63 6.13 -9.24
N VAL A 26 -19.38 7.38 -9.66
CA VAL A 26 -18.04 7.84 -10.04
C VAL A 26 -17.57 8.96 -9.12
N LEU A 27 -18.30 10.07 -9.04
CA LEU A 27 -17.85 11.27 -8.32
C LEU A 27 -17.85 11.07 -6.80
N ARG A 28 -18.95 10.58 -6.21
CA ARG A 28 -19.05 10.34 -4.76
C ARG A 28 -17.99 9.35 -4.26
N PRO A 29 -17.81 8.16 -4.87
CA PRO A 29 -16.75 7.25 -4.45
C PRO A 29 -15.36 7.86 -4.60
N SER A 30 -15.09 8.63 -5.65
CA SER A 30 -13.80 9.31 -5.83
C SER A 30 -13.49 10.29 -4.69
N LYS A 31 -14.46 11.13 -4.30
CA LYS A 31 -14.30 12.07 -3.18
C LYS A 31 -14.10 11.32 -1.85
N MET A 32 -14.93 10.30 -1.59
CA MET A 32 -14.80 9.43 -0.41
C MET A 32 -13.40 8.83 -0.30
N PHE A 33 -12.86 8.26 -1.39
CA PHE A 33 -11.52 7.65 -1.32
C PHE A 33 -10.41 8.67 -1.05
N LYS A 34 -10.53 9.90 -1.56
CA LYS A 34 -9.58 10.99 -1.23
C LYS A 34 -9.63 11.38 0.24
N GLU A 35 -10.81 11.36 0.86
CA GLU A 35 -10.97 11.62 2.29
C GLU A 35 -10.48 10.45 3.16
N LEU A 36 -10.65 9.20 2.69
CA LEU A 36 -10.13 8.01 3.38
C LEU A 36 -8.62 7.89 3.31
N GLY A 37 -7.98 8.35 2.22
CA GLY A 37 -6.53 8.30 2.10
C GLY A 37 -6.04 8.41 0.67
N VAL A 38 -4.94 7.71 0.39
CA VAL A 38 -4.24 7.78 -0.91
C VAL A 38 -4.70 6.62 -1.79
N LEU A 39 -5.19 6.95 -2.98
CA LEU A 39 -5.69 5.97 -3.94
C LEU A 39 -4.74 5.82 -5.14
N LEU A 40 -4.29 4.60 -5.35
CA LEU A 40 -3.48 4.17 -6.50
C LEU A 40 -4.25 3.13 -7.32
N SER A 41 -4.14 3.17 -8.64
CA SER A 41 -4.62 2.05 -9.46
C SER A 41 -3.59 0.92 -9.45
N MET A 42 -4.02 -0.34 -9.60
CA MET A 42 -3.07 -1.44 -9.76
C MET A 42 -2.24 -1.32 -11.03
N SER A 43 -2.73 -0.59 -12.05
CA SER A 43 -1.92 -0.19 -13.21
C SER A 43 -0.79 0.75 -12.82
N ASP A 44 -1.02 1.71 -11.91
CA ASP A 44 0.04 2.60 -11.41
C ASP A 44 1.14 1.80 -10.70
N ILE A 45 0.74 0.83 -9.85
CA ILE A 45 1.66 -0.07 -9.15
C ILE A 45 2.41 -0.97 -10.13
N LYS A 46 1.71 -1.54 -11.12
CA LYS A 46 2.31 -2.42 -12.15
C LYS A 46 3.39 -1.71 -12.96
N ALA A 47 3.07 -0.50 -13.42
CA ALA A 47 3.93 0.32 -14.28
C ALA A 47 4.98 1.12 -13.49
N GLU A 48 4.85 1.19 -12.16
CA GLU A 48 5.70 2.00 -11.29
C GLU A 48 5.78 3.44 -11.81
N ASN A 49 4.63 4.04 -12.14
CA ASN A 49 4.60 5.41 -12.63
C ASN A 49 4.97 6.42 -11.53
N GLU A 50 5.25 7.67 -11.93
CA GLU A 50 5.74 8.71 -11.02
C GLU A 50 4.86 8.90 -9.77
N LYS A 51 3.54 8.84 -9.94
CA LYS A 51 2.59 8.94 -8.82
C LYS A 51 2.79 7.79 -7.82
N ALA A 52 2.83 6.54 -8.31
CA ALA A 52 3.08 5.39 -7.45
C ALA A 52 4.46 5.49 -6.79
N LEU A 53 5.51 5.79 -7.56
CA LEU A 53 6.87 5.95 -7.04
C LEU A 53 6.97 7.02 -5.96
N LYS A 54 6.29 8.16 -6.11
CA LYS A 54 6.28 9.22 -5.10
C LYS A 54 5.70 8.73 -3.76
N ILE A 55 4.59 8.01 -3.81
CA ILE A 55 3.93 7.45 -2.62
C ILE A 55 4.73 6.29 -2.01
N LEU A 56 5.38 5.50 -2.85
CA LEU A 56 6.21 4.38 -2.43
C LEU A 56 7.50 4.86 -1.77
N ARG A 57 8.19 5.83 -2.37
CA ARG A 57 9.40 6.46 -1.81
C ARG A 57 9.13 7.21 -0.50
N SER A 58 7.91 7.71 -0.29
CA SER A 58 7.55 8.34 0.99
C SER A 58 7.34 7.33 2.13
N ARG A 59 7.28 6.03 1.84
CA ARG A 59 7.03 4.95 2.83
C ARG A 59 8.16 3.94 2.93
N ILE A 60 8.83 3.68 1.81
CA ILE A 60 9.93 2.74 1.70
C ILE A 60 11.14 3.56 1.26
N PRO A 61 12.07 3.87 2.19
CA PRO A 61 13.35 4.44 1.83
C PRO A 61 14.00 3.61 0.72
N ASP A 62 14.51 4.28 -0.31
CA ASP A 62 15.17 3.65 -1.45
C ASP A 62 14.35 2.60 -2.21
N TYR A 63 13.05 2.84 -2.40
CA TYR A 63 12.19 1.99 -3.25
C TYR A 63 12.77 1.73 -4.67
N SER A 64 13.63 2.60 -5.21
CA SER A 64 14.31 2.39 -6.51
C SER A 64 15.34 1.25 -6.51
N SER A 65 15.76 0.79 -5.34
CA SER A 65 16.71 -0.31 -5.20
C SER A 65 16.08 -1.65 -5.65
N PRO A 66 16.86 -2.51 -6.34
CA PRO A 66 16.48 -3.89 -6.61
C PRO A 66 15.91 -4.61 -5.39
N TYR A 67 14.81 -5.33 -5.59
CA TYR A 67 14.21 -6.17 -4.55
C TYR A 67 14.61 -7.63 -4.76
N ILE A 68 15.14 -8.26 -3.71
CA ILE A 68 15.33 -9.70 -3.69
C ILE A 68 14.06 -10.35 -3.14
N ARG A 69 13.42 -11.17 -3.98
CA ARG A 69 12.26 -11.96 -3.60
C ARG A 69 12.63 -12.92 -2.47
N ARG A 70 11.81 -12.91 -1.42
CA ARG A 70 11.97 -13.76 -0.24
C ARG A 70 11.07 -14.97 -0.32
N ARG A 71 11.37 -15.99 0.49
CA ARG A 71 10.51 -17.19 0.62
C ARG A 71 9.10 -16.78 1.06
N ASP A 72 9.01 -15.90 2.04
CA ASP A 72 7.77 -15.45 2.66
C ASP A 72 6.86 -14.67 1.71
N ASP A 73 7.39 -14.14 0.60
CA ASP A 73 6.59 -13.39 -0.39
C ASP A 73 5.51 -14.27 -1.05
N ASN A 74 5.79 -15.57 -1.20
CA ASN A 74 4.80 -16.53 -1.72
C ASN A 74 3.66 -16.73 -0.72
N GLU A 75 3.97 -16.78 0.58
CA GLU A 75 2.96 -16.92 1.62
C GLU A 75 2.04 -15.68 1.67
N ILE A 76 2.59 -14.48 1.45
CA ILE A 76 1.80 -13.25 1.33
C ILE A 76 0.84 -13.34 0.14
N LEU A 77 1.34 -13.76 -1.03
CA LEU A 77 0.51 -13.94 -2.22
C LEU A 77 -0.63 -14.94 -1.98
N ASP A 78 -0.31 -16.08 -1.40
CA ASP A 78 -1.27 -17.16 -1.18
C ASP A 78 -2.31 -16.80 -0.11
N ALA A 79 -1.92 -16.07 0.92
CA ALA A 79 -2.84 -15.50 1.92
C ALA A 79 -3.83 -14.51 1.28
N ILE A 80 -3.34 -13.60 0.43
CA ILE A 80 -4.21 -12.65 -0.30
C ILE A 80 -5.16 -13.40 -1.24
N ARG A 81 -4.69 -14.42 -1.97
CA ARG A 81 -5.49 -15.22 -2.91
C ARG A 81 -6.59 -16.01 -2.22
N SER A 82 -6.23 -16.75 -1.17
CA SER A 82 -7.11 -17.72 -0.52
C SER A 82 -8.05 -17.08 0.50
N LYS A 83 -7.55 -16.13 1.30
CA LYS A 83 -8.32 -15.55 2.43
C LYS A 83 -8.82 -14.13 2.16
N GLY A 84 -8.35 -13.51 1.07
CA GLY A 84 -8.68 -12.12 0.76
C GLY A 84 -8.12 -11.11 1.75
N CYS A 85 -7.30 -11.55 2.71
CA CYS A 85 -6.66 -10.70 3.69
C CYS A 85 -5.35 -11.29 4.17
N VAL A 86 -4.41 -10.45 4.60
CA VAL A 86 -3.14 -10.87 5.18
C VAL A 86 -2.61 -9.82 6.16
N LEU A 87 -2.04 -10.28 7.27
CA LEU A 87 -1.25 -9.48 8.19
C LEU A 87 0.22 -9.91 8.09
N VAL A 88 1.07 -9.01 7.63
CA VAL A 88 2.52 -9.24 7.51
C VAL A 88 3.22 -8.69 8.74
N VAL A 89 3.84 -9.57 9.52
CA VAL A 89 4.51 -9.24 10.78
C VAL A 89 6.02 -9.40 10.61
N GLY A 90 6.79 -8.55 11.28
CA GLY A 90 8.25 -8.63 11.31
C GLY A 90 8.82 -7.46 12.09
N ARG A 91 10.11 -7.51 12.41
CA ARG A 91 10.82 -6.44 13.11
C ARG A 91 10.88 -5.16 12.28
N GLU A 92 11.22 -4.04 12.89
CA GLU A 92 11.56 -2.82 12.15
C GLU A 92 12.68 -3.11 11.13
N GLY A 93 12.64 -2.44 9.98
CA GLY A 93 13.63 -2.64 8.92
C GLY A 93 13.51 -3.94 8.11
N SER A 94 12.72 -4.93 8.55
CA SER A 94 12.52 -6.23 7.84
C SER A 94 11.83 -6.11 6.47
N GLY A 95 11.45 -4.92 6.00
CA GLY A 95 10.87 -4.72 4.68
C GLY A 95 9.42 -5.18 4.53
N LYS A 96 8.64 -5.23 5.62
CA LYS A 96 7.19 -5.57 5.62
C LYS A 96 6.41 -4.87 4.50
N THR A 97 6.48 -3.54 4.49
CA THR A 97 5.80 -2.68 3.52
C THR A 97 6.27 -3.01 2.10
N ARG A 98 7.58 -3.17 1.89
CA ARG A 98 8.16 -3.53 0.57
C ARG A 98 7.67 -4.88 0.08
N SER A 99 7.68 -5.93 0.90
CA SER A 99 7.15 -7.26 0.52
C SER A 99 5.68 -7.21 0.10
N VAL A 100 4.85 -6.47 0.84
CA VAL A 100 3.44 -6.28 0.46
C VAL A 100 3.32 -5.65 -0.92
N PHE A 101 4.04 -4.55 -1.17
CA PHE A 101 3.98 -3.89 -2.47
C PHE A 101 4.49 -4.76 -3.60
N GLU A 102 5.55 -5.53 -3.39
CA GLU A 102 6.08 -6.46 -4.38
C GLU A 102 5.11 -7.61 -4.69
N ALA A 103 4.42 -8.14 -3.66
CA ALA A 103 3.36 -9.12 -3.85
C ALA A 103 2.19 -8.53 -4.66
N LEU A 104 1.71 -7.34 -4.32
CA LEU A 104 0.65 -6.66 -5.07
C LEU A 104 1.08 -6.33 -6.51
N LYS A 105 2.33 -5.91 -6.72
CA LYS A 105 2.92 -5.66 -8.04
C LYS A 105 2.95 -6.93 -8.88
N HIS A 106 3.34 -8.05 -8.28
CA HIS A 106 3.31 -9.36 -8.94
C HIS A 106 1.89 -9.72 -9.39
N MET A 107 0.89 -9.63 -8.50
CA MET A 107 -0.51 -9.93 -8.82
C MET A 107 -1.10 -8.98 -9.89
N ALA A 108 -0.67 -7.71 -9.90
CA ALA A 108 -1.07 -6.76 -10.92
C ALA A 108 -0.43 -7.08 -12.29
N ARG A 109 0.85 -7.52 -12.31
CA ARG A 109 1.56 -7.93 -13.52
C ARG A 109 0.97 -9.18 -14.14
N SER A 110 0.62 -10.19 -13.33
CA SER A 110 -0.05 -11.42 -13.77
C SER A 110 -1.51 -11.22 -14.17
N GLY A 111 -2.09 -10.05 -13.84
CA GLY A 111 -3.49 -9.73 -14.14
C GLY A 111 -4.51 -10.33 -13.17
N GLU A 112 -4.05 -10.98 -12.09
CA GLU A 112 -4.88 -11.57 -11.04
C GLU A 112 -5.70 -10.51 -10.28
N ILE A 113 -5.18 -9.29 -10.15
CA ILE A 113 -5.90 -8.16 -9.55
C ILE A 113 -5.93 -6.98 -10.52
N LYS A 114 -7.16 -6.60 -10.90
CA LYS A 114 -7.47 -5.33 -11.57
C LYS A 114 -8.33 -4.51 -10.62
N GLY A 115 -7.81 -3.38 -10.14
CA GLY A 115 -8.47 -2.64 -9.06
C GLY A 115 -7.69 -1.42 -8.60
N ARG A 116 -7.99 -0.99 -7.36
CA ARG A 116 -7.33 0.15 -6.72
C ARG A 116 -6.75 -0.28 -5.38
N LEU A 117 -5.60 0.28 -5.03
CA LEU A 117 -4.99 0.23 -3.71
C LEU A 117 -5.34 1.51 -2.96
N LEU A 118 -5.94 1.38 -1.79
CA LEU A 118 -6.21 2.47 -0.87
C LEU A 118 -5.26 2.34 0.33
N LEU A 119 -4.31 3.26 0.43
CA LEU A 119 -3.51 3.45 1.63
C LEU A 119 -4.31 4.33 2.57
N LEU A 120 -4.82 3.75 3.67
CA LEU A 120 -5.67 4.46 4.60
C LEU A 120 -4.88 5.60 5.28
N LYS A 121 -5.52 6.75 5.46
CA LYS A 121 -4.95 7.84 6.26
C LYS A 121 -4.99 7.45 7.75
N CYS A 122 -3.86 7.55 8.43
CA CYS A 122 -3.76 7.32 9.87
C CYS A 122 -4.22 8.56 10.65
N ASP A 123 -5.53 8.83 10.63
CA ASP A 123 -6.13 10.02 11.23
C ASP A 123 -7.58 9.74 11.64
N ARG A 124 -7.95 10.07 12.90
CA ARG A 124 -9.30 9.80 13.45
C ARG A 124 -10.44 10.36 12.60
N SER A 125 -10.21 11.41 11.80
CA SER A 125 -11.22 12.00 10.90
C SER A 125 -11.79 10.99 9.90
N VAL A 126 -11.03 9.97 9.49
CA VAL A 126 -11.52 8.94 8.54
C VAL A 126 -12.71 8.16 9.08
N ASN A 127 -12.89 8.10 10.40
CA ASN A 127 -14.03 7.44 11.04
C ASN A 127 -15.38 8.06 10.65
N ARG A 128 -15.37 9.36 10.30
CA ARG A 128 -16.56 10.14 9.95
C ARG A 128 -16.86 10.13 8.46
N VAL A 129 -15.95 9.61 7.63
CA VAL A 129 -16.12 9.61 6.17
C VAL A 129 -17.29 8.68 5.79
N PRO A 130 -18.31 9.18 5.07
CA PRO A 130 -19.41 8.35 4.60
C PRO A 130 -18.93 7.39 3.51
N ILE A 131 -19.23 6.10 3.66
CA ILE A 131 -18.84 5.09 2.67
C ILE A 131 -20.00 4.85 1.69
N PHE A 132 -19.76 5.15 0.41
CA PHE A 132 -20.71 4.99 -0.69
C PHE A 132 -20.45 3.73 -1.49
N ARG A 133 -21.48 3.26 -2.21
CA ARG A 133 -21.40 2.07 -3.06
C ARG A 133 -20.33 2.24 -4.13
N TRP A 134 -19.52 1.21 -4.34
CA TRP A 134 -18.44 1.20 -5.32
C TRP A 134 -18.39 -0.14 -6.07
N ILE A 135 -17.64 -0.17 -7.17
CA ILE A 135 -17.56 -1.31 -8.09
C ILE A 135 -16.08 -1.66 -8.34
N GLY A 136 -15.79 -2.93 -8.55
CA GLY A 136 -14.45 -3.45 -8.86
C GLY A 136 -13.77 -4.08 -7.65
N THR A 137 -12.44 -4.13 -7.68
CA THR A 137 -11.61 -4.63 -6.57
C THR A 137 -10.91 -3.48 -5.87
N LEU A 138 -10.95 -3.47 -4.54
CA LEU A 138 -10.22 -2.52 -3.69
C LEU A 138 -9.29 -3.32 -2.77
N VAL A 139 -8.01 -2.97 -2.76
CA VAL A 139 -7.06 -3.43 -1.75
C VAL A 139 -6.94 -2.32 -0.71
N LEU A 140 -7.44 -2.55 0.49
CA LEU A 140 -7.19 -1.67 1.63
C LEU A 140 -5.84 -2.05 2.23
N PHE A 141 -4.91 -1.09 2.29
CA PHE A 141 -3.60 -1.28 2.91
C PHE A 141 -3.47 -0.48 4.20
N LEU A 142 -3.19 -1.20 5.28
CA LEU A 142 -3.00 -0.70 6.64
C LEU A 142 -1.53 -0.88 7.04
N ASP A 143 -0.71 0.10 6.67
CA ASP A 143 0.73 0.11 6.95
C ASP A 143 0.99 0.46 8.43
N ASP A 144 1.47 -0.53 9.20
CA ASP A 144 1.58 -0.56 10.66
C ASP A 144 0.21 -0.36 11.34
N VAL A 145 -0.59 -1.43 11.35
CA VAL A 145 -1.98 -1.41 11.83
C VAL A 145 -2.12 -0.91 13.28
N ASP A 146 -1.10 -1.11 14.12
CA ASP A 146 -1.06 -0.61 15.49
C ASP A 146 -1.11 0.93 15.55
N LYS A 147 -0.52 1.63 14.58
CA LYS A 147 -0.57 3.10 14.50
C LYS A 147 -1.99 3.63 14.32
N TYR A 148 -2.81 2.93 13.56
CA TYR A 148 -4.23 3.29 13.36
C TYR A 148 -5.01 3.12 14.67
N LEU A 149 -4.76 2.03 15.39
CA LEU A 149 -5.41 1.77 16.68
C LEU A 149 -5.01 2.83 17.72
N LYS A 150 -3.71 3.15 17.81
CA LYS A 150 -3.18 4.23 18.67
C LYS A 150 -3.76 5.60 18.30
N SER A 151 -4.01 5.84 17.01
CA SER A 151 -4.62 7.07 16.48
C SER A 151 -6.16 7.08 16.58
N LEU A 152 -6.77 6.12 17.29
CA LEU A 152 -8.22 5.99 17.48
C LEU A 152 -9.01 5.85 16.16
N VAL A 153 -8.40 5.29 15.12
CA VAL A 153 -9.09 4.92 13.88
C VAL A 153 -9.83 3.61 14.11
N ASN A 154 -11.14 3.61 13.84
CA ASN A 154 -11.99 2.44 13.96
C ASN A 154 -11.90 1.60 12.67
N VAL A 155 -10.78 0.89 12.55
CA VAL A 155 -10.43 0.04 11.39
C VAL A 155 -11.53 -0.99 11.11
N GLU A 156 -12.05 -1.64 12.16
CA GLU A 156 -13.10 -2.66 12.04
C GLU A 156 -14.38 -2.10 11.39
N ASN A 157 -14.85 -0.95 11.86
CA ASN A 157 -16.03 -0.29 11.30
C ASN A 157 -15.80 0.16 9.84
N ILE A 158 -14.61 0.67 9.52
CA ILE A 158 -14.27 1.07 8.14
C ILE A 158 -14.31 -0.14 7.21
N ILE A 159 -13.69 -1.26 7.60
CA ILE A 159 -13.71 -2.49 6.81
C ILE A 159 -15.13 -3.03 6.65
N SER A 160 -15.92 -3.06 7.74
CA SER A 160 -17.33 -3.47 7.69
C SER A 160 -18.16 -2.60 6.74
N LYS A 161 -18.00 -1.27 6.80
CA LYS A 161 -18.67 -0.34 5.87
C LYS A 161 -18.21 -0.55 4.42
N LEU A 162 -16.92 -0.74 4.16
CA LEU A 162 -16.39 -1.00 2.82
C LEU A 162 -16.94 -2.31 2.23
N ARG A 163 -16.99 -3.39 3.03
CA ARG A 163 -17.58 -4.68 2.62
C ARG A 163 -19.07 -4.54 2.28
N ARG A 164 -19.84 -3.83 3.11
CA ARG A 164 -21.28 -3.59 2.87
C ARG A 164 -21.55 -2.68 1.68
N ALA A 165 -20.64 -1.77 1.37
CA ALA A 165 -20.75 -0.87 0.22
C ALA A 165 -20.55 -1.58 -1.14
N GLY A 166 -20.31 -2.89 -1.17
CA GLY A 166 -20.15 -3.68 -2.39
C GLY A 166 -18.71 -3.72 -2.90
N GLY A 167 -18.52 -4.25 -4.11
CA GLY A 167 -17.18 -4.52 -4.66
C GLY A 167 -16.44 -5.68 -3.96
N LYS A 168 -15.29 -6.06 -4.49
CA LYS A 168 -14.40 -7.07 -3.89
C LYS A 168 -13.34 -6.38 -3.04
N LEU A 169 -13.44 -6.49 -1.70
CA LEU A 169 -12.45 -5.94 -0.78
C LEU A 169 -11.38 -6.98 -0.44
N LEU A 170 -10.12 -6.62 -0.66
CA LEU A 170 -8.95 -7.30 -0.11
C LEU A 170 -8.34 -6.43 1.00
N VAL A 171 -7.86 -7.03 2.09
CA VAL A 171 -7.29 -6.28 3.23
C VAL A 171 -5.87 -6.74 3.51
N VAL A 172 -4.90 -5.85 3.31
CA VAL A 172 -3.50 -6.12 3.61
C VAL A 172 -3.07 -5.21 4.74
N ALA A 173 -2.36 -5.75 5.72
CA ALA A 173 -1.84 -4.99 6.85
C ALA A 173 -0.39 -5.38 7.14
N THR A 174 0.38 -4.45 7.70
CA THR A 174 1.67 -4.74 8.33
C THR A 174 1.57 -4.47 9.83
N CYS A 175 2.42 -5.13 10.62
CA CYS A 175 2.52 -4.90 12.06
C CYS A 175 3.96 -5.16 12.52
N ASP A 176 4.45 -4.34 13.45
CA ASP A 176 5.70 -4.66 14.11
C ASP A 176 5.56 -5.89 15.01
N GLU A 177 6.58 -6.75 15.05
CA GLU A 177 6.58 -7.95 15.88
C GLU A 177 6.34 -7.63 17.37
N SER A 178 6.89 -6.52 17.86
CA SER A 178 6.70 -6.08 19.25
C SER A 178 5.23 -5.73 19.59
N GLU A 179 4.46 -5.31 18.60
CA GLU A 179 3.07 -4.87 18.75
C GLU A 179 2.06 -6.00 18.53
N LEU A 180 2.51 -7.16 18.02
CA LEU A 180 1.63 -8.27 17.64
C LEU A 180 0.78 -8.76 18.83
N GLN A 181 1.34 -8.82 20.03
CA GLN A 181 0.60 -9.31 21.21
C GLN A 181 -0.54 -8.36 21.61
N HIS A 182 -0.35 -7.05 21.43
CA HIS A 182 -1.42 -6.08 21.64
C HIS A 182 -2.49 -6.20 20.54
N LEU A 183 -2.06 -6.29 19.28
CA LEU A 183 -2.95 -6.46 18.15
C LEU A 183 -3.80 -7.75 18.27
N LYS A 184 -3.22 -8.86 18.75
CA LYS A 184 -3.92 -10.13 18.98
C LYS A 184 -5.14 -9.99 19.89
N ARG A 185 -5.18 -9.00 20.78
CA ARG A 185 -6.32 -8.77 21.70
C ARG A 185 -7.47 -7.98 21.07
N THR A 186 -7.32 -7.53 19.83
CA THR A 186 -8.29 -6.65 19.16
C THR A 186 -9.31 -7.43 18.34
N GLY A 187 -10.53 -6.89 18.22
CA GLY A 187 -11.57 -7.47 17.35
C GLY A 187 -11.14 -7.59 15.89
N VAL A 188 -10.38 -6.61 15.38
CA VAL A 188 -9.88 -6.62 14.00
C VAL A 188 -8.95 -7.81 13.73
N TYR A 189 -8.03 -8.12 14.66
CA TYR A 189 -7.17 -9.30 14.51
C TYR A 189 -7.98 -10.58 14.53
N GLN A 190 -8.87 -10.72 15.51
CA GLN A 190 -9.67 -11.93 15.69
C GLN A 190 -10.58 -12.21 14.50
N ALA A 191 -11.18 -11.18 13.91
CA ALA A 191 -12.12 -11.31 12.82
C ALA A 191 -11.47 -11.43 11.42
N LEU A 192 -10.25 -10.90 11.24
CA LEU A 192 -9.63 -10.81 9.91
C LEU A 192 -8.30 -11.56 9.80
N PHE A 193 -7.43 -11.45 10.79
CA PHE A 193 -6.02 -11.78 10.62
C PHE A 193 -5.59 -13.04 11.37
N ARG A 194 -6.37 -13.55 12.33
CA ARG A 194 -6.03 -14.73 13.16
C ARG A 194 -5.43 -15.87 12.34
N ASP A 195 -6.08 -16.19 11.22
CA ASP A 195 -5.67 -17.31 10.36
C ASP A 195 -4.84 -16.87 9.15
N SER A 196 -4.51 -15.59 8.99
CA SER A 196 -3.83 -15.05 7.81
C SER A 196 -2.63 -14.18 8.18
N VAL A 197 -1.84 -14.66 9.13
CA VAL A 197 -0.59 -14.00 9.55
C VAL A 197 0.58 -14.62 8.79
N VAL A 198 1.37 -13.78 8.13
CA VAL A 198 2.67 -14.15 7.55
C VAL A 198 3.75 -13.44 8.33
N ARG A 199 4.73 -14.18 8.84
CA ARG A 199 5.87 -13.63 9.58
C ARG A 199 7.06 -13.57 8.66
N LEU A 200 7.60 -12.37 8.46
CA LEU A 200 8.83 -12.20 7.70
C LEU A 200 10.02 -12.63 8.54
N GLY A 201 10.81 -13.55 8.00
CA GLY A 201 12.09 -13.93 8.57
C GLY A 201 13.18 -12.88 8.35
N ASP A 202 14.20 -12.95 9.19
CA ASP A 202 15.45 -12.24 8.98
C ASP A 202 16.19 -12.84 7.76
N LEU A 203 16.91 -11.99 7.04
CA LEU A 203 17.79 -12.42 5.95
C LEU A 203 18.98 -13.19 6.52
N SER A 204 19.33 -14.29 5.87
CA SER A 204 20.62 -14.94 6.13
C SER A 204 21.77 -14.01 5.72
N GLU A 205 22.96 -14.18 6.30
CA GLU A 205 24.15 -13.43 5.89
C GLU A 205 24.44 -13.59 4.39
N ARG A 206 24.18 -14.79 3.84
CA ARG A 206 24.30 -15.06 2.40
C ARG A 206 23.32 -14.21 1.58
N ASP A 207 22.05 -14.13 2.00
CA ASP A 207 21.05 -13.32 1.31
C ASP A 207 21.33 -11.82 1.48
N GLY A 208 21.85 -11.43 2.65
CA GLY A 208 22.34 -10.07 2.92
C GLY A 208 23.48 -9.67 1.99
N LYS A 209 24.54 -10.49 1.87
CA LYS A 209 25.64 -10.28 0.91
C LYS A 209 25.14 -10.15 -0.51
N ARG A 210 24.25 -11.05 -0.94
CA ARG A 210 23.64 -11.00 -2.28
C ARG A 210 22.84 -9.71 -2.50
N LEU A 211 22.12 -9.24 -1.48
CA LEU A 211 21.41 -7.96 -1.54
C LEU A 211 22.40 -6.81 -1.70
N ALA A 212 23.44 -6.73 -0.88
CA ALA A 212 24.46 -5.69 -0.95
C ALA A 212 25.16 -5.65 -2.32
N GLU A 213 25.53 -6.81 -2.88
CA GLU A 213 26.10 -6.93 -4.23
C GLU A 213 25.15 -6.40 -5.31
N THR A 214 23.87 -6.78 -5.23
CA THR A 214 22.83 -6.32 -6.18
C THR A 214 22.64 -4.81 -6.10
N LEU A 215 22.79 -4.24 -4.91
CA LEU A 215 22.70 -2.80 -4.67
C LEU A 215 24.03 -2.07 -4.87
N GLN A 216 25.10 -2.79 -5.23
CA GLN A 216 26.46 -2.26 -5.39
C GLN A 216 26.95 -1.49 -4.16
N VAL A 217 26.70 -2.03 -2.97
CA VAL A 217 27.22 -1.49 -1.71
C VAL A 217 28.03 -2.50 -0.92
N TYR A 218 28.87 -1.94 -0.05
CA TYR A 218 29.67 -2.71 0.88
C TYR A 218 28.75 -3.40 1.89
N PHE A 219 28.91 -4.71 2.01
CA PHE A 219 28.29 -5.50 3.06
C PHE A 219 29.20 -5.46 4.29
N ASP A 220 28.70 -4.90 5.38
CA ASP A 220 29.38 -4.91 6.67
C ASP A 220 28.77 -6.00 7.57
N PRO A 221 29.49 -7.12 7.80
CA PRO A 221 28.99 -8.20 8.65
C PRO A 221 28.80 -7.80 10.11
N GLU A 222 29.51 -6.77 10.61
CA GLU A 222 29.43 -6.32 12.00
C GLU A 222 28.17 -5.47 12.25
N VAL A 223 27.68 -4.78 11.21
CA VAL A 223 26.49 -3.92 11.27
C VAL A 223 25.22 -4.65 10.82
N PHE A 224 25.36 -5.73 10.04
CA PHE A 224 24.22 -6.47 9.52
C PHE A 224 23.42 -7.16 10.62
N ASP A 225 22.18 -6.72 10.81
CA ASP A 225 21.26 -7.19 11.85
C ASP A 225 20.23 -8.22 11.36
N GLY A 226 20.42 -8.74 10.14
CA GLY A 226 19.46 -9.62 9.48
C GLY A 226 18.38 -8.87 8.69
N THR A 227 18.33 -7.54 8.71
CA THR A 227 17.28 -6.78 7.99
C THR A 227 17.75 -6.24 6.64
N PRO A 228 16.86 -6.11 5.64
CA PRO A 228 17.18 -5.38 4.41
C PRO A 228 17.53 -3.91 4.66
N ALA A 229 16.97 -3.30 5.72
CA ALA A 229 17.18 -1.89 6.02
C ALA A 229 18.62 -1.57 6.46
N SER A 230 19.29 -2.44 7.22
CA SER A 230 20.70 -2.22 7.59
C SER A 230 21.63 -2.17 6.36
N ILE A 231 21.26 -2.83 5.26
CA ILE A 231 21.97 -2.75 3.98
C ILE A 231 21.52 -1.52 3.18
N ALA A 232 20.21 -1.27 3.10
CA ALA A 232 19.64 -0.17 2.32
C ALA A 232 20.03 1.22 2.88
N LEU A 233 20.10 1.38 4.20
CA LEU A 233 20.42 2.66 4.84
C LEU A 233 21.89 3.05 4.60
N ASN A 234 22.80 2.08 4.52
CA ASN A 234 24.19 2.32 4.07
C ASN A 234 24.26 2.91 2.64
N LEU A 235 23.28 2.64 1.75
CA LEU A 235 23.18 3.34 0.45
C LEU A 235 22.82 4.81 0.62
N ARG A 236 21.86 5.10 1.50
CA ARG A 236 21.34 6.45 1.71
C ARG A 236 22.42 7.36 2.26
N ASP A 237 23.16 6.87 3.26
CA ASP A 237 24.26 7.63 3.87
C ASP A 237 25.36 7.90 2.85
N LYS A 238 25.70 6.92 2.00
CA LYS A 238 26.64 7.15 0.89
C LYS A 238 26.11 8.13 -0.16
N ARG A 239 24.84 8.03 -0.58
CA ARG A 239 24.24 8.99 -1.53
C ARG A 239 24.25 10.42 -1.00
N ALA A 240 23.90 10.61 0.27
CA ALA A 240 23.95 11.93 0.91
C ALA A 240 25.39 12.50 0.92
N VAL A 241 26.41 11.66 1.14
CA VAL A 241 27.82 12.06 1.05
C VAL A 241 28.20 12.46 -0.38
N TYR A 242 27.83 11.67 -1.40
CA TYR A 242 28.13 11.99 -2.79
C TYR A 242 27.39 13.25 -3.30
N GLU A 243 26.11 13.41 -2.97
CA GLU A 243 25.34 14.61 -3.33
C GLU A 243 25.93 15.88 -2.69
N GLY A 244 26.36 15.80 -1.42
CA GLY A 244 27.05 16.90 -0.75
C GLY A 244 28.42 17.24 -1.36
N LEU A 245 29.15 16.25 -1.88
CA LEU A 245 30.41 16.47 -2.59
C LEU A 245 30.21 17.13 -3.97
N ASP A 246 29.18 16.73 -4.71
CA ASP A 246 28.81 17.32 -6.01
C ASP A 246 28.34 18.78 -5.87
N GLU A 247 27.59 19.10 -4.81
CA GLU A 247 27.19 20.48 -4.52
C GLU A 247 28.37 21.37 -4.16
N GLN A 248 29.34 20.86 -3.38
CA GLN A 248 30.57 21.57 -3.06
C GLN A 248 31.47 21.78 -4.30
N GLN A 249 31.55 20.79 -5.19
CA GLN A 249 32.31 20.94 -6.44
C GLN A 249 31.65 21.95 -7.39
N LYS A 250 30.32 21.96 -7.51
CA LYS A 250 29.60 22.98 -8.31
C LYS A 250 29.74 24.38 -7.73
N ALA A 251 29.73 24.52 -6.41
CA ALA A 251 29.96 25.80 -5.73
C ALA A 251 31.39 26.33 -5.96
N ASN A 252 32.39 25.45 -6.00
CA ASN A 252 33.79 25.83 -6.22
C ASN A 252 34.16 26.00 -7.71
N SER A 253 33.34 25.51 -8.65
CA SER A 253 33.57 25.63 -10.10
C SER A 253 32.83 26.80 -10.75
N GLY A 254 31.98 27.49 -9.99
CA GLY A 254 31.22 28.67 -10.41
C GLY A 254 31.70 29.98 -9.80
N ALA A 255 32.89 29.98 -9.17
CA ALA A 255 33.56 31.16 -8.61
C ALA A 255 34.75 31.57 -9.50
#